data_AF-A0A2V9Q605-F1
#
_entry.id   AF-A0A2V9Q605-F1
#
_cell.length_a   1.000
_cell.length_b   1.000
_cell.length_c   1.000
_cell.angle_alpha   90.00
_cell.angle_beta   90.00
_cell.angle_gamma   90.00
#
_symmetry.space_group_name_H-M   'P 1'
#
loop_
_entity.id
_entity.type
_entity.pdbx_description
1 polymer ?
#
loop_
_entity_poly.entity_id
_entity_poly.type
_entity_poly.pdbx_seq_one_letter_code
_entity_poly.pdbx_strand_id
1 'polypeptide(L)'
;MKEFTLRAVLLGLGMTVVLGAANAYLGLRAGITIAATYPAAVIGMAVLPIWNGSVLEENIARTSGTIGEGIAAGAIFTIPAFLMAKAWPSFSFADAYLKTTALIMVGSVLGVLFISLVRRGMVEDPELPFPESVAAGEIHKAGRRGAQAAKYLFWNIGVGGLVYILGRFGLFAADQDIHLNVGTLGRSQVRLGTAADSNIVVAGGASTFAAPSVSPAYLGVGYIIGVRLASIQFAGSVLAWGLIVPLLIFLMGPRL
;
A
#
# COMPACT_ATOMS: atom_id res chain seq x y z
N MET A 1 -18.86 28.84 -3.91
CA MET A 1 -18.21 28.18 -5.05
C MET A 1 -19.23 27.25 -5.70
N LYS A 2 -19.54 27.40 -7.00
CA LYS A 2 -20.55 26.55 -7.68
C LYS A 2 -20.12 25.08 -7.84
N GLU A 3 -18.84 24.82 -7.65
CA GLU A 3 -18.18 23.52 -7.85
C GLU A 3 -18.18 22.67 -6.58
N PHE A 4 -18.24 23.29 -5.40
CA PHE A 4 -18.26 22.60 -4.12
C PHE A 4 -19.68 22.17 -3.80
N THR A 5 -20.01 20.93 -4.17
CA THR A 5 -21.33 20.36 -3.94
C THR A 5 -21.29 19.23 -2.94
N LEU A 6 -22.35 19.12 -2.14
CA LEU A 6 -22.46 18.09 -1.11
C LEU A 6 -22.33 16.68 -1.71
N ARG A 7 -22.90 16.45 -2.91
CA ARG A 7 -22.82 15.17 -3.62
C ARG A 7 -21.39 14.76 -3.98
N ALA A 8 -20.56 15.69 -4.45
CA ALA A 8 -19.17 15.42 -4.80
C ALA A 8 -18.35 15.08 -3.55
N VAL A 9 -18.57 15.82 -2.47
CA VAL A 9 -17.91 15.60 -1.18
C VAL A 9 -18.32 14.25 -0.57
N LEU A 10 -19.61 13.93 -0.57
CA LEU A 10 -20.11 12.66 -0.03
C LEU A 10 -19.60 11.46 -0.86
N LEU A 11 -19.59 11.56 -2.19
CA LEU A 11 -19.01 10.53 -3.05
C LEU A 11 -17.51 10.37 -2.76
N GLY A 12 -16.79 11.49 -2.69
CA GLY A 12 -15.38 11.53 -2.33
C GLY A 12 -15.10 10.83 -1.00
N LEU A 13 -15.84 11.19 0.05
CA LEU A 13 -15.70 10.63 1.39
C LEU A 13 -16.01 9.13 1.43
N GLY A 14 -17.04 8.68 0.71
CA GLY A 14 -17.33 7.26 0.53
C GLY A 14 -16.18 6.51 -0.14
N MET A 15 -15.60 7.08 -1.21
CA MET A 15 -14.43 6.53 -1.86
C MET A 15 -13.20 6.53 -0.94
N THR A 16 -12.98 7.59 -0.14
CA THR A 16 -11.89 7.66 0.84
C THR A 16 -11.91 6.48 1.80
N VAL A 17 -13.10 6.15 2.33
CA VAL A 17 -13.27 5.03 3.27
C VAL A 17 -12.98 3.70 2.59
N VAL A 18 -13.56 3.46 1.41
CA VAL A 18 -13.44 2.17 0.71
C VAL A 18 -12.02 1.97 0.16
N LEU A 19 -11.49 2.95 -0.57
CA LEU A 19 -10.16 2.88 -1.18
C LEU A 19 -9.06 2.96 -0.11
N GLY A 20 -9.27 3.72 0.96
CA GLY A 20 -8.37 3.75 2.11
C GLY A 20 -8.30 2.41 2.82
N ALA A 21 -9.44 1.76 3.07
CA ALA A 21 -9.46 0.41 3.65
C ALA A 21 -8.78 -0.63 2.75
N ALA A 22 -9.04 -0.58 1.44
CA ALA A 22 -8.39 -1.45 0.47
C ALA A 22 -6.86 -1.25 0.45
N ASN A 23 -6.40 0.00 0.44
CA ASN A 23 -4.97 0.32 0.49
C ASN A 23 -4.33 -0.03 1.83
N ALA A 24 -5.05 0.09 2.96
CA ALA A 24 -4.54 -0.35 4.25
C ALA A 24 -4.34 -1.86 4.27
N TYR A 25 -5.30 -2.63 3.75
CA TYR A 25 -5.20 -4.09 3.63
C TYR A 25 -4.03 -4.51 2.73
N LEU A 26 -3.97 -3.94 1.51
CA LEU A 26 -2.91 -4.27 0.55
C LEU A 26 -1.54 -3.80 1.06
N GLY A 27 -1.46 -2.64 1.70
CA GLY A 27 -0.24 -2.15 2.32
C GLY A 27 0.27 -3.07 3.43
N LEU A 28 -0.62 -3.57 4.30
CA LEU A 28 -0.23 -4.51 5.36
C LEU A 28 0.11 -5.91 4.82
N ARG A 29 -0.59 -6.39 3.79
CA ARG A 29 -0.36 -7.73 3.22
C ARG A 29 0.81 -7.78 2.25
N ALA A 30 0.98 -6.75 1.43
CA ALA A 30 1.94 -6.69 0.32
C ALA A 30 3.18 -5.84 0.65
N GLY A 31 3.11 -4.98 1.66
CA GLY A 31 4.15 -4.00 1.99
C GLY A 31 4.21 -2.80 1.04
N ILE A 32 3.29 -2.70 0.07
CA ILE A 32 3.21 -1.61 -0.92
C ILE A 32 1.77 -1.11 -1.06
N THR A 33 1.61 0.19 -1.27
CA THR A 33 0.31 0.83 -1.56
C THR A 33 0.15 1.08 -3.06
N ILE A 34 -1.10 1.26 -3.49
CA ILE A 34 -1.43 1.50 -4.90
C ILE A 34 -2.11 2.86 -5.01
N ALA A 35 -1.73 3.62 -6.03
CA ALA A 35 -2.36 4.89 -6.36
C ALA A 35 -3.88 4.74 -6.50
N ALA A 36 -4.64 5.34 -5.58
CA ALA A 36 -6.10 5.34 -5.56
C ALA A 36 -6.69 6.33 -6.58
N THR A 37 -5.85 7.15 -7.21
CA THR A 37 -6.23 8.21 -8.16
C THR A 37 -7.04 7.69 -9.35
N TYR A 38 -6.59 6.60 -9.97
CA TYR A 38 -7.26 6.06 -11.16
C TYR A 38 -8.62 5.45 -10.83
N PRO A 39 -8.76 4.55 -9.82
CA PRO A 39 -10.07 4.04 -9.41
C PRO A 39 -11.03 5.17 -9.00
N ALA A 40 -10.57 6.12 -8.18
CA ALA A 40 -11.41 7.23 -7.74
C ALA A 40 -11.89 8.11 -8.91
N ALA A 41 -11.02 8.36 -9.90
CA ALA A 41 -11.37 9.12 -11.09
C ALA A 41 -12.45 8.40 -11.93
N VAL A 42 -12.31 7.09 -12.13
CA VAL A 42 -13.26 6.30 -12.92
C VAL A 42 -14.61 6.16 -12.20
N ILE A 43 -14.61 5.97 -10.89
CA ILE A 43 -15.85 5.96 -10.09
C ILE A 43 -16.52 7.34 -10.16
N GLY A 44 -15.76 8.42 -10.02
CA GLY A 44 -16.27 9.79 -10.19
C GLY A 44 -16.95 9.98 -11.55
N MET A 45 -16.27 9.61 -12.63
CA MET A 45 -16.81 9.67 -14.00
C MET A 45 -18.01 8.76 -14.25
N ALA A 46 -18.15 7.66 -13.51
CA ALA A 46 -19.28 6.76 -13.65
C ALA A 46 -20.52 7.23 -12.88
N VAL A 47 -20.32 7.79 -11.68
CA VAL A 47 -21.41 8.07 -10.72
C VAL A 47 -21.94 9.50 -10.84
N LEU A 48 -21.07 10.50 -10.96
CA LEU A 48 -21.49 11.91 -10.97
C LEU A 48 -22.36 12.29 -12.17
N PRO A 49 -22.17 11.75 -13.39
CA PRO A 49 -23.07 12.04 -14.51
C PRO A 49 -24.52 11.59 -14.27
N ILE A 50 -24.75 10.55 -13.45
CA ILE A 50 -26.12 10.11 -13.06
C ILE A 50 -26.85 11.24 -12.33
N TRP A 51 -26.11 12.12 -11.65
CA TRP A 51 -26.65 13.27 -10.94
C TRP A 51 -26.49 14.60 -11.71
N ASN A 52 -26.18 14.59 -13.01
CA ASN A 52 -25.82 15.79 -13.76
C ASN A 52 -24.63 16.54 -13.13
N GLY A 53 -23.61 15.79 -12.74
CA GLY A 53 -22.35 16.30 -12.22
C GLY A 53 -21.46 16.93 -13.31
N SER A 54 -20.69 17.93 -12.90
CA SER A 54 -19.66 18.59 -13.72
C SER A 54 -18.28 17.96 -13.53
N VAL A 55 -17.39 18.22 -14.49
CA VAL A 55 -15.95 17.86 -14.42
C VAL A 55 -15.29 18.33 -13.11
N LEU A 56 -15.72 19.49 -12.62
CA LEU A 56 -15.15 20.13 -11.43
C LEU A 56 -15.57 19.38 -10.16
N GLU A 57 -16.80 18.89 -10.12
CA GLU A 57 -17.28 18.01 -9.04
C GLU A 57 -16.61 16.64 -9.07
N GLU A 58 -16.35 16.10 -10.26
CA GLU A 58 -15.60 14.86 -10.42
C GLU A 58 -14.15 15.03 -9.93
N ASN A 59 -13.54 16.18 -10.18
CA ASN A 59 -12.23 16.51 -9.64
C ASN A 59 -12.22 16.58 -8.10
N ILE A 60 -13.24 17.18 -7.49
CA ILE A 60 -13.38 17.21 -6.02
C ILE A 60 -13.53 15.78 -5.48
N ALA A 61 -14.47 15.00 -6.02
CA ALA A 61 -14.72 13.63 -5.57
C ALA A 61 -13.46 12.77 -5.68
N ARG A 62 -12.76 12.84 -6.83
CA ARG A 62 -11.48 12.15 -7.05
C ARG A 62 -10.45 12.55 -5.99
N THR A 63 -10.20 13.85 -5.85
CA THR A 63 -9.17 14.38 -4.93
C THR A 63 -9.48 13.99 -3.48
N SER A 64 -10.74 14.04 -3.07
CA SER A 64 -11.14 13.54 -1.75
C SER A 64 -10.93 12.03 -1.62
N GLY A 65 -11.29 11.25 -2.64
CA GLY A 65 -11.13 9.80 -2.65
C GLY A 65 -9.67 9.33 -2.50
N THR A 66 -8.71 10.05 -3.10
CA THR A 66 -7.29 9.69 -3.02
C THR A 66 -6.65 9.95 -1.65
N ILE A 67 -7.21 10.86 -0.85
CA ILE A 67 -6.69 11.14 0.51
C ILE A 67 -6.68 9.87 1.37
N GLY A 68 -7.59 8.92 1.12
CA GLY A 68 -7.66 7.66 1.85
C GLY A 68 -6.38 6.83 1.72
N GLU A 69 -5.71 6.90 0.56
CA GLU A 69 -4.40 6.28 0.34
C GLU A 69 -3.32 6.91 1.22
N GLY A 70 -3.23 8.25 1.24
CA GLY A 70 -2.22 8.96 2.03
C GLY A 70 -2.36 8.70 3.53
N ILE A 71 -3.60 8.67 4.03
CA ILE A 71 -3.90 8.31 5.42
C ILE A 71 -3.50 6.86 5.71
N ALA A 72 -3.89 5.92 4.83
CA ALA A 72 -3.56 4.52 4.97
C ALA A 72 -2.03 4.31 4.98
N ALA A 73 -1.30 4.93 4.07
CA ALA A 73 0.16 4.81 3.96
C ALA A 73 0.87 5.22 5.27
N GLY A 74 0.41 6.28 5.95
CA GLY A 74 0.94 6.65 7.27
C GLY A 74 0.59 5.62 8.35
N ALA A 75 -0.63 5.11 8.34
CA ALA A 75 -1.13 4.19 9.38
C ALA A 75 -0.50 2.79 9.31
N ILE A 76 -0.33 2.22 8.11
CA ILE A 76 0.12 0.83 7.92
C ILE A 76 1.54 0.55 8.41
N PHE A 77 2.41 1.56 8.49
CA PHE A 77 3.77 1.39 9.02
C PHE A 77 3.85 1.78 10.48
N THR A 78 3.13 2.83 10.86
CA THR A 78 3.22 3.42 12.21
C THR A 78 2.55 2.53 13.25
N ILE A 79 1.35 2.01 12.98
CA ILE A 79 0.61 1.20 13.97
C ILE A 79 1.34 -0.12 14.26
N PRO A 80 1.79 -0.90 13.25
CA PRO A 80 2.56 -2.12 13.53
C PRO A 80 3.87 -1.83 14.25
N ALA A 81 4.56 -0.72 13.94
CA ALA A 81 5.79 -0.34 14.64
C ALA A 81 5.55 -0.12 16.14
N PHE A 82 4.48 0.61 16.52
CA PHE A 82 4.13 0.79 17.94
C PHE A 82 3.77 -0.51 18.63
N LEU A 83 3.10 -1.43 17.92
CA LEU A 83 2.73 -2.74 18.45
C LEU A 83 3.97 -3.63 18.65
N MET A 84 4.88 -3.67 17.66
CA MET A 84 6.13 -4.42 17.72
C MET A 84 7.08 -3.90 18.80
N ALA A 85 7.12 -2.57 19.01
CA ALA A 85 7.90 -1.95 20.07
C ALA A 85 7.30 -2.15 21.47
N LYS A 86 6.14 -2.81 21.60
CA LYS A 86 5.38 -2.97 22.85
C LYS A 86 5.06 -1.65 23.56
N ALA A 87 5.05 -0.55 22.82
CA ALA A 87 4.77 0.78 23.35
C ALA A 87 3.27 0.96 23.68
N TRP A 88 2.40 0.14 23.07
CA TRP A 88 0.98 0.10 23.39
C TRP A 88 0.67 -1.15 24.23
N PRO A 89 0.41 -0.98 25.55
CA PRO A 89 0.24 -2.11 26.46
C PRO A 89 -1.08 -2.88 26.24
N SER A 90 -2.09 -2.25 25.64
CA SER A 90 -3.35 -2.87 25.22
C SER A 90 -3.67 -2.48 23.78
N PHE A 91 -4.13 -3.46 23.00
CA PHE A 91 -4.71 -3.26 21.67
C PHE A 91 -6.20 -3.63 21.68
N SER A 92 -6.90 -3.24 22.74
CA SER A 92 -8.37 -3.37 22.80
C SER A 92 -9.01 -2.39 21.82
N PHE A 93 -10.19 -2.70 21.29
CA PHE A 93 -10.86 -1.81 20.33
C PHE A 93 -11.03 -0.39 20.89
N ALA A 94 -11.48 -0.25 22.14
CA ALA A 94 -11.69 1.06 22.76
C ALA A 94 -10.40 1.86 22.92
N ASP A 95 -9.31 1.23 23.38
CA ASP A 95 -8.04 1.93 23.61
C ASP A 95 -7.30 2.22 22.32
N ALA A 96 -7.23 1.24 21.42
CA ALA A 96 -6.48 1.35 20.17
C ALA A 96 -7.18 2.28 19.19
N TYR A 97 -8.52 2.27 19.11
CA TYR A 97 -9.26 3.12 18.18
C TYR A 97 -9.02 4.60 18.45
N LEU A 98 -9.13 5.04 19.71
CA LEU A 98 -8.91 6.44 20.07
C LEU A 98 -7.46 6.87 19.87
N LYS A 99 -6.49 6.05 20.31
CA LYS A 99 -5.06 6.34 20.12
C LYS A 99 -4.68 6.41 18.65
N THR A 100 -5.16 5.45 17.85
CA THR A 100 -4.93 5.41 16.40
C THR A 100 -5.55 6.61 15.72
N THR A 101 -6.80 6.94 16.05
CA THR A 101 -7.51 8.09 15.47
C THR A 101 -6.79 9.40 15.80
N ALA A 102 -6.39 9.60 17.06
CA ALA A 102 -5.65 10.78 17.49
C ALA A 102 -4.29 10.89 16.79
N LEU A 103 -3.55 9.78 16.71
CA LEU A 103 -2.25 9.72 16.04
C LEU A 103 -2.37 10.09 14.55
N ILE A 104 -3.31 9.46 13.84
CA ILE A 104 -3.55 9.72 12.41
C ILE A 104 -4.05 11.15 12.20
N MET A 105 -4.92 11.66 13.07
CA MET A 105 -5.44 13.03 12.98
C MET A 105 -4.30 14.05 13.12
N VAL A 106 -3.46 13.91 14.16
CA VAL A 106 -2.30 14.80 14.37
C VAL A 106 -1.33 14.69 13.20
N GLY A 107 -1.01 13.47 12.75
CA GLY A 107 -0.14 13.25 11.59
C GLY A 107 -0.68 13.90 10.32
N SER A 108 -2.00 13.83 10.09
CA SER A 108 -2.66 14.44 8.94
C SER A 108 -2.60 15.96 8.99
N VAL A 109 -2.87 16.58 10.15
CA VAL A 109 -2.76 18.03 10.34
C VAL A 109 -1.33 18.50 10.12
N LEU A 110 -0.34 17.82 10.70
CA LEU A 110 1.07 18.13 10.49
C LEU A 110 1.47 17.98 9.01
N GLY A 111 0.99 16.95 8.32
CA GLY A 111 1.21 16.76 6.90
C GLY A 111 0.68 17.92 6.06
N VAL A 112 -0.53 18.40 6.36
CA VAL A 112 -1.12 19.59 5.70
C VAL A 112 -0.31 20.86 5.97
N LEU A 113 0.22 21.03 7.19
CA LEU A 113 1.08 22.16 7.52
C LEU A 113 2.41 22.10 6.75
N PHE A 114 3.06 20.93 6.72
CA PHE A 114 4.33 20.75 6.00
C PHE A 114 4.18 20.95 4.50
N ILE A 115 3.14 20.37 3.87
CA ILE A 115 2.93 20.57 2.42
C ILE A 115 2.63 22.04 2.10
N SER A 116 1.95 22.77 3.00
CA SER A 116 1.71 24.21 2.82
C SER A 116 3.02 25.02 2.76
N LEU A 117 4.02 24.65 3.57
CA LEU A 117 5.34 25.28 3.55
C LEU A 117 6.12 24.98 2.27
N VAL A 118 6.11 23.72 1.83
CA VAL A 118 6.89 23.25 0.68
C VAL A 118 6.17 23.52 -0.66
N ARG A 119 4.87 23.81 -0.62
CA ARG A 119 4.02 24.07 -1.80
C ARG A 119 4.65 25.06 -2.76
N ARG A 120 5.25 26.15 -2.28
CA ARG A 120 5.85 27.17 -3.15
C ARG A 120 6.94 26.57 -4.04
N GLY A 121 7.87 25.81 -3.46
CA GLY A 121 8.97 25.18 -4.20
C GLY A 121 8.52 24.04 -5.11
N MET A 122 7.43 23.34 -4.78
CA MET A 122 6.95 22.19 -5.58
C MET A 122 5.89 22.54 -6.63
N VAL A 123 5.16 23.63 -6.47
CA VAL A 123 4.01 23.98 -7.32
C VAL A 123 4.27 25.19 -8.20
N GLU A 124 5.06 26.16 -7.72
CA GLU A 124 5.27 27.42 -8.43
C GLU A 124 6.51 27.39 -9.34
N ASP A 125 7.34 26.34 -9.23
CA ASP A 125 8.49 26.11 -10.11
C ASP A 125 8.04 25.52 -11.48
N PRO A 126 8.22 26.23 -12.61
CA PRO A 126 7.83 25.75 -13.93
C PRO A 126 8.65 24.56 -14.44
N GLU A 127 9.83 24.29 -13.87
CA GLU A 127 10.71 23.21 -14.32
C GLU A 127 10.27 21.82 -13.83
N LEU A 128 9.40 21.77 -12.80
CA LEU A 128 8.90 20.52 -12.24
C LEU A 128 7.62 20.06 -12.97
N PRO A 129 7.67 18.97 -13.75
CA PRO A 129 6.48 18.46 -14.43
C PRO A 129 5.53 17.77 -13.44
N PHE A 130 4.21 17.83 -13.73
CA PHE A 130 3.16 17.09 -13.00
C PHE A 130 2.63 15.91 -13.84
N PRO A 131 3.44 14.87 -14.13
CA PRO A 131 3.08 13.83 -15.09
C PRO A 131 1.81 13.07 -14.69
N GLU A 132 1.63 12.77 -13.41
CA GLU A 132 0.47 12.03 -12.92
C GLU A 132 -0.82 12.86 -13.00
N SER A 133 -0.79 14.12 -12.57
CA SER A 133 -1.95 15.01 -12.64
C SER A 133 -2.36 15.30 -14.09
N VAL A 134 -1.37 15.44 -14.99
CA VAL A 134 -1.62 15.59 -16.43
C VAL A 134 -2.26 14.32 -17.00
N ALA A 135 -1.70 13.15 -16.72
CA ALA A 135 -2.27 11.88 -17.17
C ALA A 135 -3.69 11.66 -16.63
N ALA A 136 -3.92 11.93 -15.34
CA ALA A 136 -5.24 11.83 -14.73
C ALA A 136 -6.23 12.82 -15.35
N GLY A 137 -5.78 14.02 -15.74
CA GLY A 137 -6.58 14.99 -16.49
C GLY A 137 -6.94 14.52 -17.90
N GLU A 138 -5.99 13.93 -18.62
CA GLU A 138 -6.23 13.38 -19.96
C GLU A 138 -7.14 12.14 -19.94
N ILE A 139 -6.98 11.25 -18.96
CA ILE A 139 -7.90 10.14 -18.72
C ILE A 139 -9.31 10.66 -18.42
N HIS A 140 -9.42 11.76 -17.69
CA HIS A 140 -10.71 12.35 -17.38
C HIS A 140 -11.42 12.94 -18.62
N LYS A 141 -10.66 13.66 -19.45
CA LYS A 141 -11.13 14.19 -20.75
C LYS A 141 -11.50 13.06 -21.72
N ALA A 142 -10.70 11.99 -21.76
CA ALA A 142 -10.95 10.81 -22.58
C ALA A 142 -12.13 9.97 -22.05
N GLY A 143 -12.26 9.84 -20.74
CA GLY A 143 -13.28 9.03 -20.06
C GLY A 143 -14.70 9.56 -20.26
N ARG A 144 -14.88 10.89 -20.34
CA ARG A 144 -16.17 11.47 -20.76
C ARG A 144 -16.60 11.10 -22.18
N ARG A 145 -15.67 10.72 -23.06
CA ARG A 145 -16.00 10.24 -24.41
C ARG A 145 -16.34 8.74 -24.47
N GLY A 146 -16.18 7.99 -23.37
CA GLY A 146 -16.38 6.55 -23.39
C GLY A 146 -16.95 5.97 -22.09
N ALA A 147 -18.28 5.75 -22.07
CA ALA A 147 -18.97 4.92 -21.06
C ALA A 147 -18.37 3.50 -20.92
N GLN A 148 -17.54 3.08 -21.87
CA GLN A 148 -16.81 1.81 -21.84
C GLN A 148 -15.78 1.72 -20.71
N ALA A 149 -15.12 2.82 -20.30
CA ALA A 149 -14.09 2.78 -19.26
C ALA A 149 -14.65 2.34 -17.89
N ALA A 150 -15.81 2.89 -17.51
CA ALA A 150 -16.53 2.49 -16.30
C ALA A 150 -16.96 1.01 -16.37
N LYS A 151 -17.47 0.56 -17.53
CA LYS A 151 -17.86 -0.84 -17.75
C LYS A 151 -16.70 -1.80 -17.51
N TYR A 152 -15.52 -1.51 -18.05
CA TYR A 152 -14.34 -2.34 -17.84
C TYR A 152 -13.86 -2.33 -16.39
N LEU A 153 -13.91 -1.19 -15.69
CA LEU A 153 -13.55 -1.15 -14.27
C LEU A 153 -14.46 -2.07 -13.43
N PHE A 154 -15.78 -1.90 -13.54
CA PHE A 154 -16.72 -2.71 -12.75
C PHE A 154 -16.66 -4.19 -13.12
N TRP A 155 -16.45 -4.50 -14.40
CA TRP A 155 -16.20 -5.87 -14.85
C TRP A 155 -14.94 -6.46 -14.21
N ASN A 156 -13.83 -5.72 -14.24
CA ASN A 156 -12.56 -6.18 -13.65
C ASN A 156 -12.65 -6.34 -12.13
N ILE A 157 -13.38 -5.47 -11.42
CA ILE A 157 -13.66 -5.63 -9.99
C ILE A 157 -14.44 -6.92 -9.74
N GLY A 158 -15.49 -7.18 -10.54
CA GLY A 158 -16.31 -8.38 -10.41
C GLY A 158 -15.53 -9.67 -10.68
N VAL A 159 -14.80 -9.72 -11.80
CA VAL A 159 -13.96 -10.87 -12.17
C VAL A 159 -12.84 -11.07 -11.14
N GLY A 160 -12.13 -10.01 -10.75
CA GLY A 160 -11.07 -10.09 -9.74
C GLY A 160 -11.59 -10.57 -8.38
N GLY A 161 -12.76 -10.08 -7.96
CA GLY A 161 -13.43 -10.52 -6.75
C GLY A 161 -13.84 -11.99 -6.80
N LEU A 162 -14.40 -12.44 -7.93
CA LEU A 162 -14.74 -13.85 -8.12
C LEU A 162 -13.50 -14.74 -8.07
N VAL A 163 -12.43 -14.39 -8.79
CA VAL A 163 -11.17 -15.15 -8.78
C VAL A 163 -10.58 -15.21 -7.36
N TYR A 164 -10.62 -14.11 -6.61
CA TYR A 164 -10.17 -14.09 -5.22
C TYR A 164 -11.00 -15.04 -4.34
N ILE A 165 -12.33 -15.03 -4.47
CA ILE A 165 -13.23 -15.91 -3.72
C ILE A 165 -12.97 -17.37 -4.07
N LEU A 166 -12.86 -17.70 -5.35
CA LEU A 166 -12.57 -19.07 -5.81
C LEU A 166 -11.19 -19.56 -5.31
N GLY A 167 -10.18 -18.68 -5.27
CA GLY A 167 -8.90 -18.98 -4.64
C GLY A 167 -9.02 -19.29 -3.15
N ARG A 168 -9.85 -18.55 -2.41
CA ARG A 168 -10.11 -18.81 -0.98
C ARG A 168 -10.88 -20.11 -0.73
N PHE A 169 -11.68 -20.58 -1.68
CA PHE A 169 -12.32 -21.90 -1.64
C PHE A 169 -11.40 -23.06 -2.02
N GLY A 170 -10.11 -22.81 -2.29
CA GLY A 170 -9.11 -23.85 -2.51
C GLY A 170 -9.10 -24.45 -3.92
N LEU A 171 -9.77 -23.83 -4.89
CA LEU A 171 -9.70 -24.24 -6.30
C LEU A 171 -8.30 -24.06 -6.89
N PHE A 172 -7.50 -23.15 -6.34
CA PHE A 172 -6.12 -22.89 -6.73
C PHE A 172 -5.25 -22.64 -5.49
N ALA A 173 -4.04 -23.19 -5.47
CA ALA A 173 -3.05 -22.93 -4.41
C ALA A 173 -2.44 -21.53 -4.60
N ALA A 174 -3.13 -20.50 -4.10
CA ALA A 174 -2.73 -19.10 -4.26
C ALA A 174 -1.55 -18.68 -3.37
N ASP A 175 -1.43 -19.31 -2.20
CA ASP A 175 -0.38 -19.07 -1.21
C ASP A 175 0.29 -20.41 -0.86
N GLN A 176 1.62 -20.46 -0.88
CA GLN A 176 2.43 -21.59 -0.44
C GLN A 176 3.59 -21.04 0.38
N ASP A 177 3.86 -21.61 1.54
CA ASP A 177 5.01 -21.25 2.37
C ASP A 177 6.08 -22.34 2.25
N ILE A 178 7.30 -21.93 1.93
CA ILE A 178 8.47 -22.81 1.84
C ILE A 178 9.31 -22.59 3.09
N HIS A 179 9.35 -23.58 3.97
CA HIS A 179 10.21 -23.55 5.15
C HIS A 179 11.64 -23.93 4.76
N LEU A 180 12.58 -22.99 4.88
CA LEU A 180 14.00 -23.23 4.62
C LEU A 180 14.80 -23.05 5.92
N ASN A 181 15.36 -24.14 6.44
CA ASN A 181 16.20 -24.07 7.64
C ASN A 181 17.56 -23.44 7.31
N VAL A 182 17.81 -22.23 7.81
CA VAL A 182 19.07 -21.50 7.62
C VAL A 182 20.02 -21.82 8.78
N GLY A 183 20.64 -23.01 8.68
CA GLY A 183 21.51 -23.55 9.73
C GLY A 183 20.73 -24.22 10.87
N THR A 184 21.46 -24.98 11.70
CA THR A 184 20.88 -25.66 12.87
C THR A 184 21.08 -24.79 14.10
N LEU A 185 19.97 -24.40 14.76
CA LEU A 185 19.99 -23.73 16.06
C LEU A 185 20.91 -24.49 17.02
N GLY A 186 21.93 -23.81 17.55
CA GLY A 186 22.88 -24.37 18.52
C GLY A 186 24.08 -25.13 17.95
N ARG A 187 24.17 -25.36 16.63
CA ARG A 187 25.37 -25.93 15.98
C ARG A 187 26.10 -24.99 15.04
N SER A 188 25.43 -23.95 14.54
CA SER A 188 26.08 -22.93 13.74
C SER A 188 26.84 -21.97 14.66
N GLN A 189 28.14 -21.81 14.42
CA GLN A 189 29.01 -20.92 15.19
C GLN A 189 29.70 -19.99 14.21
N VAL A 190 29.65 -18.68 14.47
CA VAL A 190 30.42 -17.69 13.70
C VAL A 190 31.62 -17.30 14.53
N ARG A 191 32.82 -17.59 14.01
CA ARG A 191 34.08 -17.18 14.61
C ARG A 191 34.44 -15.79 14.10
N LEU A 192 34.28 -14.78 14.94
CA LEU A 192 34.71 -13.41 14.65
C LEU A 192 36.10 -13.21 15.26
N GLY A 193 37.16 -13.38 14.46
CA GLY A 193 38.55 -13.08 14.86
C GLY A 193 39.62 -13.95 14.18
N THR A 194 40.83 -13.41 14.01
CA THR A 194 42.01 -14.17 13.59
C THR A 194 42.64 -14.90 14.77
N ALA A 195 42.71 -16.23 14.63
CA ALA A 195 43.52 -17.25 15.33
C ALA A 195 43.65 -17.26 16.87
N ALA A 196 43.62 -16.16 17.63
CA ALA A 196 43.99 -16.15 19.05
C ALA A 196 42.91 -15.67 20.04
N ASP A 197 41.94 -14.85 19.63
CA ASP A 197 40.82 -14.44 20.50
C ASP A 197 39.49 -15.01 20.00
N SER A 198 38.99 -16.01 20.71
CA SER A 198 37.79 -16.77 20.32
C SER A 198 36.52 -16.19 20.95
N ASN A 199 36.02 -15.07 20.41
CA ASN A 199 34.62 -14.69 20.61
C ASN A 199 33.74 -15.57 19.72
N ILE A 200 33.41 -16.78 20.21
CA ILE A 200 32.49 -17.70 19.54
C ILE A 200 31.07 -17.23 19.86
N VAL A 201 30.39 -16.70 18.84
CA VAL A 201 28.98 -16.34 18.96
C VAL A 201 28.16 -17.48 18.36
N VAL A 202 27.28 -18.07 19.16
CA VAL A 202 26.25 -19.00 18.68
C VAL A 202 25.45 -18.26 17.62
N ALA A 203 25.24 -18.87 16.47
CA ALA A 203 24.50 -18.34 15.33
C ALA A 203 23.52 -19.39 14.83
N GLY A 204 22.50 -18.99 14.08
CA GLY A 204 21.51 -19.90 13.49
C GLY A 204 20.08 -19.56 13.85
N GLY A 205 19.18 -19.82 12.91
CA GLY A 205 17.75 -19.55 13.03
C GLY A 205 16.98 -20.25 11.91
N ALA A 206 15.72 -20.59 12.15
CA ALA A 206 14.83 -21.08 11.10
C ALA A 206 14.13 -19.88 10.46
N SER A 207 14.17 -19.76 9.13
CA SER A 207 13.44 -18.73 8.38
C SER A 207 12.37 -19.40 7.53
N THR A 208 11.18 -18.80 7.47
CA THR A 208 10.15 -19.24 6.53
C THR A 208 10.17 -18.30 5.33
N PHE A 209 10.33 -18.87 4.13
CA PHE A 209 10.21 -18.13 2.88
C PHE A 209 8.80 -18.30 2.33
N ALA A 210 8.04 -17.23 2.21
CA ALA A 210 6.80 -17.29 1.46
C ALA A 210 7.13 -17.56 -0.02
N ALA A 211 6.51 -18.57 -0.62
CA ALA A 211 6.58 -18.76 -2.06
C ALA A 211 5.91 -17.59 -2.79
N PRO A 212 6.17 -17.39 -4.09
CA PRO A 212 5.46 -16.40 -4.89
C PRO A 212 3.95 -16.64 -4.80
N SER A 213 3.24 -15.74 -4.11
CA SER A 213 1.79 -15.80 -4.00
C SER A 213 1.15 -15.23 -5.25
N VAL A 214 0.18 -15.96 -5.79
CA VAL A 214 -0.55 -15.56 -6.99
C VAL A 214 -1.87 -14.95 -6.55
N SER A 215 -1.89 -13.62 -6.43
CA SER A 215 -3.09 -12.85 -6.12
C SER A 215 -3.51 -12.00 -7.31
N PRO A 216 -4.82 -11.95 -7.65
CA PRO A 216 -5.33 -11.02 -8.66
C PRO A 216 -4.95 -9.57 -8.39
N ALA A 217 -4.85 -9.19 -7.11
CA ALA A 217 -4.41 -7.86 -6.72
C ALA A 217 -2.95 -7.60 -7.13
N TYR A 218 -2.04 -8.54 -6.89
CA TYR A 218 -0.61 -8.40 -7.23
C TYR A 218 -0.37 -8.40 -8.74
N LEU A 219 -1.10 -9.25 -9.47
CA LEU A 219 -1.07 -9.25 -10.92
C LEU A 219 -1.58 -7.91 -11.48
N GLY A 220 -2.68 -7.39 -10.93
CA GLY A 220 -3.21 -6.08 -11.30
C GLY A 220 -2.22 -4.94 -11.06
N VAL A 221 -1.58 -4.91 -9.89
CA VAL A 221 -0.55 -3.91 -9.56
C VAL A 221 0.63 -4.01 -10.51
N GLY A 222 1.18 -5.22 -10.69
CA GLY A 222 2.31 -5.47 -11.57
C GLY A 222 2.02 -5.05 -13.01
N TYR A 223 0.79 -5.27 -13.48
CA TYR A 223 0.34 -4.84 -14.79
C TYR A 223 0.30 -3.31 -14.92
N ILE A 224 -0.18 -2.60 -13.89
CA ILE A 224 -0.29 -1.13 -13.89
C ILE A 224 1.08 -0.46 -13.87
N ILE A 225 1.99 -0.91 -13.00
CA ILE A 225 3.34 -0.30 -12.88
C ILE A 225 4.29 -0.72 -14.01
N GLY A 226 3.96 -1.82 -14.69
CA GLY A 226 4.73 -2.35 -15.80
C GLY A 226 5.96 -3.16 -15.39
N VAL A 227 6.49 -3.93 -16.34
CA VAL A 227 7.55 -4.93 -16.10
C VAL A 227 8.82 -4.29 -15.55
N ARG A 228 9.18 -3.08 -15.98
CA ARG A 228 10.41 -2.42 -15.53
C ARG A 228 10.37 -2.12 -14.03
N LEU A 229 9.34 -1.42 -13.55
CA LEU A 229 9.21 -1.09 -12.12
C LEU A 229 8.95 -2.36 -11.29
N ALA A 230 8.13 -3.29 -11.80
CA ALA A 230 7.91 -4.57 -11.16
C ALA A 230 9.22 -5.37 -10.99
N SER A 231 10.12 -5.34 -11.98
CA SER A 231 11.39 -6.06 -11.91
C SER A 231 12.35 -5.47 -10.88
N ILE A 232 12.36 -4.14 -10.72
CA ILE A 232 13.13 -3.46 -9.67
C ILE A 232 12.60 -3.84 -8.29
N GLN A 233 11.27 -3.80 -8.12
CA GLN A 233 10.64 -4.20 -6.86
C GLN A 233 10.93 -5.67 -6.54
N PHE A 234 10.84 -6.54 -7.54
CA PHE A 234 11.18 -7.96 -7.40
C PHE A 234 12.64 -8.17 -6.99
N ALA A 235 13.59 -7.47 -7.63
CA ALA A 235 15.00 -7.53 -7.26
C ALA A 235 15.22 -7.07 -5.81
N GLY A 236 14.55 -5.99 -5.38
CA GLY A 236 14.57 -5.52 -3.99
C GLY A 236 14.02 -6.56 -3.01
N SER A 237 12.89 -7.20 -3.34
CA SER A 237 12.31 -8.27 -2.54
C SER A 237 13.22 -9.51 -2.46
N VAL A 238 13.86 -9.89 -3.55
CA VAL A 238 14.84 -10.99 -3.59
C VAL A 238 16.07 -10.67 -2.74
N LEU A 239 16.58 -9.44 -2.77
CA LEU A 239 17.69 -9.03 -1.90
C LEU A 239 17.28 -9.00 -0.43
N ALA A 240 16.11 -8.43 -0.12
CA ALA A 240 15.62 -8.33 1.25
C ALA A 240 15.35 -9.71 1.87
N TRP A 241 14.53 -10.53 1.21
CA TRP A 241 14.13 -11.85 1.73
C TRP A 241 15.16 -12.95 1.44
N GLY A 242 15.86 -12.88 0.32
CA GLY A 242 16.86 -13.89 -0.06
C GLY A 242 18.21 -13.74 0.65
N LEU A 243 18.59 -12.53 1.06
CA LEU A 243 19.90 -12.27 1.67
C LEU A 243 19.80 -11.59 3.05
N ILE A 244 19.16 -10.41 3.12
CA ILE A 244 19.22 -9.56 4.33
C ILE A 244 18.50 -10.22 5.52
N VAL A 245 17.25 -10.67 5.33
CA VAL A 245 16.45 -11.30 6.40
C VAL A 245 17.09 -12.60 6.90
N PRO A 246 17.54 -13.54 6.04
CA PRO A 246 18.26 -14.73 6.48
C PRO A 246 19.55 -14.40 7.23
N LEU A 247 20.30 -13.38 6.78
CA LEU A 247 21.51 -12.93 7.47
C LEU A 247 21.19 -12.38 8.86
N LEU A 248 20.15 -11.57 9.00
CA LEU A 248 19.69 -11.05 10.30
C LEU A 248 19.22 -12.18 11.20
N ILE A 249 18.43 -13.14 10.71
CA ILE A 249 17.98 -14.31 11.47
C ILE A 249 19.17 -15.18 11.88
N PHE A 250 20.17 -15.35 11.02
CA PHE A 250 21.36 -16.12 11.34
C PHE A 250 22.21 -15.47 12.45
N LEU A 251 22.37 -14.14 12.41
CA LEU A 251 23.17 -13.38 13.39
C LEU A 251 22.43 -13.09 14.70
N MET A 252 21.13 -12.82 14.63
CA MET A 252 20.30 -12.38 15.78
C MET A 252 19.35 -13.46 16.31
N GLY A 253 19.06 -14.51 15.53
CA GLY A 253 18.17 -15.61 15.92
C GLY A 253 18.46 -16.25 17.28
N PRO A 254 19.71 -16.39 17.72
CA PRO A 254 20.04 -16.89 19.07
C PRO A 254 19.62 -15.97 20.22
N ARG A 255 19.25 -14.71 19.94
CA ARG A 255 18.88 -13.68 20.92
C ARG A 255 17.43 -13.18 20.78
N LEU A 256 16.72 -13.63 19.73
CA LEU A 256 15.32 -13.32 19.43
C LEU A 256 14.41 -14.38 20.08
#